data_AF-A0A6A9V286-F1
#
_entry.id   AF-A0A6A9V286-F1
#
_cell.length_a   1.000
_cell.length_b   1.000
_cell.length_c   1.000
_cell.angle_alpha   90.00
_cell.angle_beta   90.00
_cell.angle_gamma   90.00
#
_symmetry.space_group_name_H-M   'P 1'
#
loop_
_entity.id
_entity.type
_entity.pdbx_description
1 polymer ?
#
loop_
_entity_poly.entity_id
_entity_poly.type
_entity_poly.pdbx_seq_one_letter_code
_entity_poly.pdbx_strand_id
1 'polypeptide(L)'
;MRVRTGTPAAVVLLLVLSGCSAGTQPGVPTPEPTVATTAPGTATPATAGGSPQATTTPAETPTASSPDREPPPRPTAPAPSTAGDLDQDDLPREVLGFTAEERPPSEGEYVPNGTWTHAVDPAQAAWEALPRCGATPAEEVVPEHALAATYLDEAGRPGNGLLMSFADADTAGRYARGYRELLQGCPNEGAAPLVVEPVAEDGSWYAGRRGCGPERWSELVLQREAEVLLLIVQDDGTADADELTELATDLTR
;
A
#
# COMPACT_ATOMS: atom_id res chain seq x y z
N MET A 1 48.47 18.42 -25.19
CA MET A 1 48.20 17.14 -24.50
C MET A 1 46.70 17.06 -24.23
N ARG A 2 46.03 16.05 -24.81
CA ARG A 2 44.60 15.76 -24.60
C ARG A 2 44.50 14.85 -23.37
N VAL A 3 43.67 15.19 -22.38
CA VAL A 3 43.29 14.27 -21.30
C VAL A 3 41.81 13.96 -21.45
N ARG A 4 41.52 12.66 -21.42
CA ARG A 4 40.26 12.01 -21.79
C ARG A 4 39.19 12.21 -20.70
N THR A 5 37.97 12.45 -21.17
CA THR A 5 36.70 12.30 -20.47
C THR A 5 36.46 10.85 -20.05
N GLY A 6 36.10 10.62 -18.78
CA GLY A 6 35.60 9.35 -18.27
C GLY A 6 34.12 9.47 -17.95
N THR A 7 33.29 8.74 -18.69
CA THR A 7 31.85 8.61 -18.49
C THR A 7 31.59 7.54 -17.42
N PRO A 8 30.86 7.80 -16.33
CA PRO A 8 30.32 6.72 -15.51
C PRO A 8 29.04 6.18 -16.15
N ALA A 9 29.03 4.86 -16.36
CA ALA A 9 27.89 4.10 -16.83
C ALA A 9 26.79 4.10 -15.75
N ALA A 10 25.59 4.54 -16.12
CA ALA A 10 24.40 4.40 -15.30
C ALA A 10 23.99 2.93 -15.26
N VAL A 11 24.03 2.33 -14.07
CA VAL A 11 23.41 1.04 -13.79
C VAL A 11 21.94 1.32 -13.52
N VAL A 12 21.08 0.95 -14.47
CA VAL A 12 19.62 0.98 -14.32
C VAL A 12 19.24 -0.20 -13.43
N LEU A 13 18.96 0.07 -12.16
CA LEU A 13 18.41 -0.90 -11.22
C LEU A 13 16.88 -0.82 -11.31
N LEU A 14 16.26 -1.83 -11.92
CA LEU A 14 14.81 -1.99 -11.98
C LEU A 14 14.28 -2.39 -10.59
N LEU A 15 13.53 -1.51 -9.94
CA LEU A 15 12.64 -1.87 -8.83
C LEU A 15 11.23 -1.98 -9.38
N VAL A 16 10.68 -3.19 -9.26
CA VAL A 16 9.40 -3.59 -9.81
C VAL A 16 8.39 -3.51 -8.65
N LEU A 17 7.38 -2.64 -8.72
CA LEU A 17 6.14 -2.87 -7.96
C LEU A 17 5.34 -3.95 -8.69
N SER A 18 5.87 -5.18 -8.65
CA SER A 18 5.17 -6.35 -9.11
C SER A 18 4.07 -6.67 -8.12
N GLY A 19 2.81 -6.37 -8.51
CA GLY A 19 1.66 -7.06 -7.97
C GLY A 19 1.92 -8.57 -7.99
N CYS A 20 1.69 -9.23 -6.85
CA CYS A 20 1.89 -10.65 -6.68
C CYS A 20 0.96 -11.45 -7.61
N SER A 21 1.38 -11.63 -8.86
CA SER A 21 0.83 -12.64 -9.75
C SER A 21 1.49 -13.97 -9.40
N ALA A 22 0.68 -14.92 -8.96
CA ALA A 22 1.11 -16.29 -8.72
C ALA A 22 1.80 -16.86 -9.98
N GLY A 23 3.10 -17.09 -9.89
CA GLY A 23 3.89 -17.66 -10.97
C GLY A 23 3.57 -19.14 -11.18
N THR A 24 2.99 -19.46 -12.33
CA THR A 24 2.84 -20.82 -12.87
C THR A 24 4.21 -21.46 -13.09
N GLN A 25 4.50 -22.57 -12.40
CA GLN A 25 5.66 -23.42 -12.67
C GLN A 25 5.53 -24.13 -14.03
N PRO A 26 6.61 -24.22 -14.83
CA PRO A 26 6.69 -25.09 -16.00
C PRO A 26 6.92 -26.56 -15.60
N GLY A 27 6.39 -27.46 -16.42
CA GLY A 27 5.96 -28.80 -16.04
C GLY A 27 6.99 -29.91 -15.97
N VAL A 28 6.53 -31.08 -15.51
CA VAL A 28 7.02 -32.43 -15.85
C VAL A 28 5.85 -33.43 -15.66
N PRO A 29 5.91 -34.66 -16.18
CA PRO A 29 5.18 -35.13 -17.35
C PRO A 29 3.93 -35.98 -17.03
N THR A 30 3.06 -36.05 -18.02
CA THR A 30 1.94 -37.00 -18.16
C THR A 30 2.35 -38.45 -17.92
N PRO A 31 1.72 -39.20 -16.99
CA PRO A 31 1.67 -40.65 -17.06
C PRO A 31 0.52 -41.12 -17.96
N GLU A 32 0.89 -42.06 -18.82
CA GLU A 32 0.11 -42.80 -19.82
C GLU A 32 -1.14 -43.50 -19.25
N PRO A 33 -2.25 -43.64 -20.02
CA PRO A 33 -3.45 -44.32 -19.54
C PRO A 33 -3.24 -45.83 -19.45
N THR A 34 -3.21 -46.37 -18.23
CA THR A 34 -3.29 -47.82 -18.02
C THR A 34 -4.73 -48.28 -18.18
N VAL A 35 -4.97 -49.05 -19.24
CA VAL A 35 -6.18 -49.84 -19.46
C VAL A 35 -6.24 -50.94 -18.39
N ALA A 36 -7.27 -50.93 -17.55
CA ALA A 36 -7.58 -52.04 -16.64
C ALA A 36 -8.95 -52.65 -16.98
N THR A 37 -8.83 -53.88 -17.47
CA THR A 37 -9.81 -54.89 -17.84
C THR A 37 -10.97 -55.09 -16.86
N THR A 38 -12.17 -55.15 -17.43
CA THR A 38 -13.42 -55.63 -16.84
C THR A 38 -13.37 -57.14 -16.55
N ALA A 39 -13.71 -57.57 -15.34
CA ALA A 39 -14.24 -58.91 -15.07
C ALA A 39 -15.25 -58.89 -13.90
N PRO A 40 -16.32 -59.70 -13.96
CA PRO A 40 -17.50 -59.57 -13.09
C PRO A 40 -17.44 -60.46 -11.86
N GLY A 41 -18.00 -59.98 -10.74
CA GLY A 41 -18.13 -60.73 -9.49
C GLY A 41 -19.42 -60.39 -8.73
N THR A 42 -20.44 -61.18 -9.01
CA THR A 42 -21.62 -61.63 -8.23
C THR A 42 -22.09 -60.87 -6.97
N ALA A 43 -23.41 -60.62 -6.96
CA ALA A 43 -24.25 -59.93 -5.98
C ALA A 43 -24.45 -60.60 -4.59
N THR A 44 -24.92 -59.83 -3.59
CA THR A 44 -26.15 -60.03 -2.74
C THR A 44 -26.12 -59.13 -1.46
N PRO A 45 -27.27 -58.67 -0.89
CA PRO A 45 -27.40 -57.29 -0.40
C PRO A 45 -27.60 -57.08 1.11
N ALA A 46 -27.59 -55.78 1.46
CA ALA A 46 -28.38 -55.06 2.48
C ALA A 46 -28.16 -55.37 3.98
N THR A 47 -27.73 -54.35 4.71
CA THR A 47 -28.32 -53.98 6.01
C THR A 47 -28.18 -52.47 6.21
N ALA A 48 -29.33 -51.82 6.46
CA ALA A 48 -29.47 -50.40 6.70
C ALA A 48 -28.96 -50.02 8.10
N GLY A 49 -28.20 -48.93 8.17
CA GLY A 49 -27.84 -48.24 9.41
C GLY A 49 -27.78 -46.75 9.11
N GLY A 50 -28.73 -45.99 9.64
CA GLY A 50 -28.90 -44.57 9.36
C GLY A 50 -27.72 -43.72 9.82
N SER A 51 -27.45 -42.66 9.07
CA SER A 51 -26.62 -41.54 9.49
C SER A 51 -27.23 -40.25 8.93
N PRO A 52 -27.25 -39.15 9.69
CA PRO A 52 -28.01 -37.95 9.33
C PRO A 52 -27.44 -37.28 8.08
N GLN A 53 -28.34 -36.91 7.18
CA GLN A 53 -28.05 -36.19 5.95
C GLN A 53 -27.61 -34.76 6.32
N ALA A 54 -26.29 -34.51 6.31
CA ALA A 54 -25.75 -33.17 6.42
C ALA A 54 -26.20 -32.37 5.20
N THR A 55 -27.03 -31.36 5.42
CA THR A 55 -27.36 -30.34 4.42
C THR A 55 -26.09 -29.53 4.20
N THR A 56 -25.36 -29.79 3.11
CA THR A 56 -24.26 -28.93 2.69
C THR A 56 -24.87 -27.63 2.18
N THR A 57 -24.95 -26.63 3.04
CA THR A 57 -25.08 -25.23 2.64
C THR A 57 -23.95 -24.94 1.65
N PRO A 58 -24.22 -24.46 0.43
CA PRO A 58 -23.17 -23.98 -0.44
C PRO A 58 -22.43 -22.86 0.29
N ALA A 59 -21.12 -23.02 0.49
CA ALA A 59 -20.27 -21.93 0.92
C ALA A 59 -20.39 -20.83 -0.13
N GLU A 60 -20.94 -19.68 0.25
CA GLU A 60 -20.85 -18.48 -0.55
C GLU A 60 -19.37 -18.14 -0.68
N THR A 61 -18.82 -18.38 -1.88
CA THR A 61 -17.51 -17.89 -2.28
C THR A 61 -17.52 -16.37 -2.04
N PRO A 62 -16.64 -15.80 -1.18
CA PRO A 62 -16.55 -14.36 -1.07
C PRO A 62 -16.00 -13.85 -2.40
N THR A 63 -16.90 -13.42 -3.28
CA THR A 63 -16.56 -12.74 -4.53
C THR A 63 -16.76 -11.26 -4.25
N ALA A 64 -15.72 -10.64 -3.70
CA ALA A 64 -15.62 -9.19 -3.65
C ALA A 64 -14.19 -8.82 -4.06
N SER A 65 -13.86 -9.05 -5.33
CA SER A 65 -12.87 -8.21 -5.98
C SER A 65 -13.46 -6.80 -5.97
N SER A 66 -12.81 -5.86 -5.27
CA SER A 66 -13.09 -4.43 -5.45
C SER A 66 -13.14 -4.14 -6.97
N PRO A 67 -14.08 -3.32 -7.46
CA PRO A 67 -14.12 -3.00 -8.88
C PRO A 67 -12.77 -2.38 -9.27
N ASP A 68 -12.11 -2.97 -10.28
CA ASP A 68 -10.93 -2.38 -10.90
C ASP A 68 -11.34 -0.98 -11.41
N ARG A 69 -10.79 0.06 -10.77
CA ARG A 69 -10.94 1.44 -11.25
C ARG A 69 -10.04 1.59 -12.47
N GLU A 70 -10.57 2.16 -13.54
CA GLU A 70 -9.74 2.46 -14.71
C GLU A 70 -8.62 3.44 -14.30
N PRO A 71 -7.34 3.13 -14.59
CA PRO A 71 -6.24 4.01 -14.23
C PRO A 71 -6.42 5.37 -14.92
N PRO A 72 -6.10 6.47 -14.23
CA PRO A 72 -6.21 7.80 -14.82
C PRO A 72 -5.33 7.94 -16.07
N PRO A 73 -5.69 8.83 -17.01
CA PRO A 73 -4.83 9.11 -18.15
C PRO A 73 -3.48 9.63 -17.67
N ARG A 74 -2.40 9.20 -18.35
CA ARG A 74 -1.06 9.67 -17.99
C ARG A 74 -0.94 11.19 -18.10
N PRO A 75 -0.37 11.86 -17.08
CA PRO A 75 -0.12 13.30 -17.15
C PRO A 75 0.76 13.66 -18.34
N THR A 76 0.48 14.82 -18.95
CA THR A 76 1.23 15.34 -20.12
C THR A 76 1.92 16.67 -19.85
N ALA A 77 1.68 17.26 -18.67
CA ALA A 77 2.27 18.51 -18.22
C ALA A 77 2.67 18.37 -16.75
N PRO A 78 3.66 19.15 -16.27
CA PRO A 78 4.03 19.20 -14.86
C PRO A 78 2.83 19.42 -13.96
N ALA A 79 2.73 18.64 -12.88
CA ALA A 79 1.70 18.84 -11.87
C ALA A 79 1.97 20.14 -11.08
N PRO A 80 0.95 20.92 -10.68
CA PRO A 80 1.13 22.06 -9.77
C PRO A 80 1.83 21.63 -8.47
N SER A 81 2.62 22.52 -7.87
CA SER A 81 3.29 22.26 -6.58
C SER A 81 2.36 22.47 -5.36
N THR A 82 1.12 22.89 -5.60
CA THR A 82 0.08 23.15 -4.58
C THR A 82 -1.24 22.49 -4.98
N ALA A 83 -2.08 22.16 -4.02
CA ALA A 83 -3.39 21.54 -4.24
C ALA A 83 -4.46 22.23 -3.40
N GLY A 84 -5.26 23.12 -4.02
CA GLY A 84 -6.12 24.02 -3.26
C GLY A 84 -5.26 24.98 -2.42
N ASP A 85 -5.52 25.03 -1.12
CA ASP A 85 -4.72 25.80 -0.16
C ASP A 85 -3.50 25.01 0.39
N LEU A 86 -3.37 23.72 0.05
CA LEU A 86 -2.25 22.88 0.49
C LEU A 86 -0.98 23.23 -0.27
N ASP A 87 0.12 23.43 0.45
CA ASP A 87 1.45 23.62 -0.12
C ASP A 87 2.57 22.89 0.64
N GLN A 88 3.80 23.15 0.24
CA GLN A 88 4.98 22.50 0.80
C GLN A 88 5.28 22.89 2.26
N ASP A 89 4.77 24.02 2.74
CA ASP A 89 5.00 24.51 4.10
C ASP A 89 4.06 23.80 5.09
N ASP A 90 3.00 23.15 4.61
CA ASP A 90 2.11 22.28 5.40
C ASP A 90 2.69 20.89 5.68
N LEU A 91 3.85 20.58 5.09
CA LEU A 91 4.51 19.28 5.17
C LEU A 91 5.87 19.41 5.88
N PRO A 92 6.30 18.39 6.65
CA PRO A 92 7.60 18.44 7.29
C PRO A 92 8.73 18.45 6.26
N ARG A 93 9.79 19.23 6.52
CA ARG A 93 10.97 19.24 5.65
C ARG A 93 11.89 18.04 5.87
N GLU A 94 11.87 17.48 7.07
CA GLU A 94 12.68 16.35 7.49
C GLU A 94 11.83 15.41 8.34
N VAL A 95 11.98 14.09 8.13
CA VAL A 95 11.25 13.05 8.85
C VAL A 95 12.16 11.84 9.04
N LEU A 96 12.48 11.46 10.28
CA LEU A 96 13.27 10.25 10.60
C LEU A 96 14.58 10.12 9.79
N GLY A 97 15.29 11.24 9.54
CA GLY A 97 16.51 11.26 8.73
C GLY A 97 16.31 11.29 7.21
N PHE A 98 15.07 11.39 6.74
CA PHE A 98 14.74 11.65 5.34
C PHE A 98 14.48 13.14 5.12
N THR A 99 14.95 13.68 4.00
CA THR A 99 14.80 15.08 3.60
C THR A 99 13.83 15.20 2.44
N ALA A 100 13.01 16.24 2.47
CA ALA A 100 12.13 16.66 1.39
C ALA A 100 12.94 17.04 0.13
N GLU A 101 12.88 16.18 -0.89
CA GLU A 101 13.65 16.34 -2.13
C GLU A 101 12.82 15.97 -3.36
N GLU A 102 13.03 16.66 -4.47
CA GLU A 102 12.42 16.27 -5.75
C GLU A 102 13.01 14.92 -6.18
N ARG A 103 12.12 13.98 -6.49
CA ARG A 103 12.47 12.69 -7.11
C ARG A 103 11.84 12.62 -8.49
N PRO A 104 12.47 11.99 -9.50
CA PRO A 104 11.75 11.62 -10.71
C PRO A 104 10.65 10.58 -10.41
N PRO A 105 9.56 10.56 -11.20
CA PRO A 105 8.54 9.52 -11.09
C PRO A 105 9.15 8.15 -11.39
N SER A 106 8.70 7.12 -10.68
CA SER A 106 9.24 5.75 -10.87
C SER A 106 8.58 5.03 -12.06
N GLU A 107 7.30 5.30 -12.30
CA GLU A 107 6.45 4.65 -13.31
C GLU A 107 5.80 5.66 -14.29
N GLY A 108 6.19 6.94 -14.21
CA GLY A 108 5.61 8.01 -15.03
C GLY A 108 4.26 8.49 -14.52
N GLU A 109 4.01 8.31 -13.23
CA GLU A 109 2.80 8.69 -12.50
C GLU A 109 2.55 10.21 -12.49
N TYR A 110 3.60 11.03 -12.65
CA TYR A 110 3.51 12.48 -12.85
C TYR A 110 4.62 12.99 -13.77
N VAL A 111 4.49 14.23 -14.24
CA VAL A 111 5.58 14.96 -14.89
C VAL A 111 6.22 15.87 -13.83
N PRO A 112 7.55 15.79 -13.60
CA PRO A 112 8.24 16.62 -12.60
C PRO A 112 8.00 18.12 -12.79
N ASN A 113 7.89 18.84 -11.68
CA ASN A 113 7.62 20.27 -11.64
C ASN A 113 8.76 21.10 -11.02
N GLY A 114 9.90 20.49 -10.69
CA GLY A 114 11.03 21.17 -10.04
C GLY A 114 10.89 21.31 -8.53
N THR A 115 9.92 20.64 -7.91
CA THR A 115 9.64 20.70 -6.47
C THR A 115 9.43 19.31 -5.89
N TRP A 116 9.54 19.19 -4.57
CA TRP A 116 9.36 17.93 -3.84
C TRP A 116 7.89 17.63 -3.52
N THR A 117 6.97 18.53 -3.90
CA THR A 117 5.53 18.36 -3.77
C THR A 117 4.82 18.48 -5.11
N HIS A 118 3.71 17.77 -5.26
CA HIS A 118 2.87 17.92 -6.45
C HIS A 118 1.43 17.53 -6.17
N ALA A 119 0.49 18.24 -6.79
CA ALA A 119 -0.92 17.92 -6.73
C ALA A 119 -1.19 16.60 -7.45
N VAL A 120 -2.08 15.81 -6.84
CA VAL A 120 -2.57 14.53 -7.39
C VAL A 120 -4.10 14.55 -7.43
N ASP A 121 -4.71 13.66 -8.22
CA ASP A 121 -6.16 13.48 -8.18
C ASP A 121 -6.58 12.97 -6.80
N PRO A 122 -7.43 13.70 -6.06
CA PRO A 122 -7.70 13.37 -4.66
C PRO A 122 -8.44 12.04 -4.50
N ALA A 123 -9.37 11.73 -5.40
CA ALA A 123 -10.11 10.47 -5.36
C ALA A 123 -9.20 9.28 -5.68
N GLN A 124 -8.29 9.41 -6.64
CA GLN A 124 -7.33 8.36 -6.98
C GLN A 124 -6.32 8.18 -5.85
N ALA A 125 -5.71 9.26 -5.37
CA ALA A 125 -4.69 9.20 -4.31
C ALA A 125 -5.26 8.58 -3.03
N ALA A 126 -6.47 9.00 -2.63
CA ALA A 126 -7.15 8.42 -1.49
C ALA A 126 -7.44 6.93 -1.65
N TRP A 127 -7.76 6.47 -2.87
CA TRP A 127 -8.03 5.07 -3.18
C TRP A 127 -6.75 4.23 -3.23
N GLU A 128 -5.68 4.73 -3.85
CA GLU A 128 -4.39 4.04 -3.99
C GLU A 128 -3.65 3.92 -2.65
N ALA A 129 -3.80 4.89 -1.76
CA ALA A 129 -3.15 4.89 -0.46
C ALA A 129 -3.67 3.80 0.49
N LEU A 130 -4.91 3.30 0.28
CA LEU A 130 -5.56 2.37 1.20
C LEU A 130 -4.85 1.01 1.25
N PRO A 131 -4.56 0.47 2.44
CA PRO A 131 -4.01 -0.87 2.60
C PRO A 131 -4.96 -1.92 2.01
N ARG A 132 -4.46 -2.76 1.10
CA ARG A 132 -5.27 -3.79 0.40
C ARG A 132 -5.18 -5.15 1.07
N CYS A 133 -5.53 -5.21 2.35
CA CYS A 133 -5.46 -6.43 3.16
C CYS A 133 -6.73 -7.29 3.13
N GLY A 134 -7.46 -7.26 2.01
CA GLY A 134 -8.68 -8.04 1.80
C GLY A 134 -9.97 -7.41 2.34
N ALA A 135 -9.87 -6.36 3.16
CA ALA A 135 -10.99 -5.51 3.52
C ALA A 135 -11.17 -4.38 2.49
N THR A 136 -12.43 -4.07 2.17
CA THR A 136 -12.79 -2.86 1.42
C THR A 136 -13.24 -1.82 2.44
N PRO A 137 -12.89 -0.52 2.29
CA PRO A 137 -13.45 0.52 3.13
C PRO A 137 -14.98 0.42 3.15
N ALA A 138 -15.58 0.62 4.34
CA ALA A 138 -17.03 0.60 4.48
C ALA A 138 -17.70 1.79 3.76
N GLU A 139 -16.97 2.89 3.57
CA GLU A 139 -17.43 4.12 2.92
C GLU A 139 -16.32 4.68 2.04
N GLU A 140 -16.67 5.15 0.84
CA GLU A 140 -15.76 5.92 -0.01
C GLU A 140 -15.76 7.37 0.49
N VAL A 141 -14.66 7.78 1.10
CA VAL A 141 -14.44 9.15 1.56
C VAL A 141 -13.40 9.79 0.63
N VAL A 142 -13.82 10.83 -0.09
CA VAL A 142 -13.00 11.50 -1.11
C VAL A 142 -12.53 12.85 -0.58
N PRO A 143 -11.21 13.14 -0.57
CA PRO A 143 -10.69 14.47 -0.27
C PRO A 143 -11.10 15.50 -1.32
N GLU A 144 -11.12 16.78 -0.95
CA GLU A 144 -11.30 17.89 -1.90
C GLU A 144 -9.99 18.16 -2.66
N HIS A 145 -8.86 18.08 -1.96
CA HIS A 145 -7.53 18.25 -2.51
C HIS A 145 -6.55 17.23 -1.94
N ALA A 146 -5.50 16.92 -2.72
CA ALA A 146 -4.44 16.02 -2.32
C ALA A 146 -3.09 16.49 -2.87
N LEU A 147 -2.09 16.55 -1.99
CA LEU A 147 -0.73 16.96 -2.26
C LEU A 147 0.22 15.82 -1.88
N ALA A 148 0.92 15.26 -2.87
CA ALA A 148 1.93 14.24 -2.66
C ALA A 148 3.30 14.89 -2.43
N ALA A 149 4.11 14.26 -1.59
CA ALA A 149 5.45 14.71 -1.21
C ALA A 149 6.45 13.57 -1.32
N THR A 150 7.68 13.89 -1.71
CA THR A 150 8.78 12.92 -1.81
C THR A 150 9.88 13.22 -0.81
N TYR A 151 10.37 12.17 -0.16
CA TYR A 151 11.47 12.22 0.79
C TYR A 151 12.56 11.22 0.41
N LEU A 152 13.81 11.55 0.70
CA LEU A 152 14.97 10.69 0.49
C LEU A 152 15.89 10.76 1.71
N ASP A 153 16.47 9.63 2.09
CA ASP A 153 17.60 9.64 3.03
C ASP A 153 18.95 9.76 2.28
N GLU A 154 20.06 9.80 3.03
CA GLU A 154 21.40 9.88 2.45
C GLU A 154 21.77 8.69 1.55
N ALA A 155 21.11 7.55 1.72
CA ALA A 155 21.29 6.36 0.90
C ALA A 155 20.38 6.34 -0.35
N GLY A 156 19.51 7.34 -0.50
CA GLY A 156 18.52 7.42 -1.57
C GLY A 156 17.32 6.48 -1.37
N ARG A 157 17.11 5.97 -0.16
CA ARG A 157 15.91 5.19 0.17
C ARG A 157 14.68 6.11 0.14
N PRO A 158 13.54 5.63 -0.37
CA PRO A 158 12.36 6.44 -0.56
C PRO A 158 11.55 6.66 0.73
N GLY A 159 10.99 7.86 0.83
CA GLY A 159 9.83 8.16 1.66
C GLY A 159 8.78 8.93 0.85
N ASN A 160 7.52 8.83 1.27
CA ASN A 160 6.40 9.50 0.63
C ASN A 160 5.49 10.11 1.69
N GLY A 161 4.99 11.32 1.41
CA GLY A 161 3.90 11.95 2.14
C GLY A 161 2.70 12.13 1.22
N LEU A 162 1.49 12.04 1.78
CA LEU A 162 0.25 12.39 1.12
C LEU A 162 -0.61 13.21 2.09
N LEU A 163 -0.68 14.51 1.85
CA LEU A 163 -1.55 15.42 2.59
C LEU A 163 -2.86 15.58 1.82
N MET A 164 -3.97 15.39 2.52
CA MET A 164 -5.32 15.45 1.96
C MET A 164 -6.16 16.41 2.78
N SER A 165 -6.89 17.31 2.13
CA SER A 165 -7.91 18.14 2.79
C SER A 165 -9.30 17.65 2.46
N PHE A 166 -10.18 17.72 3.46
CA PHE A 166 -11.56 17.29 3.39
C PHE A 166 -12.49 18.48 3.69
N ALA A 167 -13.77 18.31 3.39
CA ALA A 167 -14.78 19.35 3.63
C ALA A 167 -14.85 19.79 5.11
N ASP A 168 -14.60 18.86 6.04
CA ASP A 168 -14.62 19.10 7.48
C ASP A 168 -13.82 18.05 8.26
N ALA A 169 -13.62 18.35 9.55
CA ALA A 169 -12.88 17.49 10.47
C ALA A 169 -13.53 16.12 10.70
N ASP A 170 -14.87 16.05 10.62
CA ASP A 170 -15.59 14.79 10.78
C ASP A 170 -15.33 13.86 9.59
N THR A 171 -15.27 14.42 8.38
CA THR A 171 -14.98 13.68 7.15
C THR A 171 -13.51 13.24 7.10
N ALA A 172 -12.57 14.11 7.47
CA ALA A 172 -11.18 13.73 7.66
C ALA A 172 -11.02 12.59 8.69
N GLY A 173 -11.69 12.71 9.83
CA GLY A 173 -11.68 11.69 10.88
C GLY A 173 -12.27 10.35 10.44
N ARG A 174 -13.31 10.34 9.59
CA ARG A 174 -13.83 9.12 8.97
C ARG A 174 -12.80 8.44 8.08
N TYR A 175 -12.12 9.20 7.22
CA TYR A 175 -11.05 8.66 6.36
C TYR A 175 -9.90 8.08 7.20
N ALA A 176 -9.37 8.85 8.16
CA ALA A 176 -8.26 8.42 9.00
C ALA A 176 -8.60 7.19 9.86
N ARG A 177 -9.83 7.09 10.38
CA ARG A 177 -10.29 5.90 11.10
C ARG A 177 -10.41 4.69 10.17
N GLY A 178 -11.04 4.85 9.00
CA GLY A 178 -11.16 3.78 8.02
C GLY A 178 -9.80 3.24 7.55
N TYR A 179 -8.82 4.14 7.35
CA TYR A 179 -7.44 3.75 7.04
C TYR A 179 -6.83 2.88 8.13
N ARG A 180 -6.94 3.29 9.40
CA ARG A 180 -6.43 2.55 10.56
C ARG A 180 -7.12 1.18 10.74
N GLU A 181 -8.43 1.11 10.53
CA GLU A 181 -9.18 -0.16 10.55
C GLU A 181 -8.68 -1.14 9.48
N LEU A 182 -8.34 -0.65 8.28
CA LEU A 182 -7.75 -1.48 7.23
C LEU A 182 -6.35 -1.98 7.59
N LEU A 183 -5.52 -1.13 8.21
CA LEU A 183 -4.20 -1.53 8.72
C LEU A 183 -4.31 -2.65 9.77
N GLN A 184 -5.27 -2.56 10.69
CA GLN A 184 -5.51 -3.60 11.70
C GLN A 184 -6.01 -4.92 11.08
N GLY A 185 -6.67 -4.85 9.93
CA GLY A 185 -7.04 -6.02 9.13
C GLY A 185 -5.87 -6.68 8.41
N CYS A 186 -4.70 -6.03 8.37
CA CYS A 186 -3.52 -6.57 7.73
C CYS A 186 -2.89 -7.70 8.56
N PRO A 187 -2.42 -8.77 7.89
CA PRO A 187 -1.67 -9.84 8.53
C PRO A 187 -0.42 -9.30 9.25
N ASN A 188 -0.16 -9.84 10.45
CA ASN A 188 1.04 -9.53 11.23
C ASN A 188 2.26 -10.34 10.73
N GLU A 189 3.43 -10.10 11.33
CA GLU A 189 4.69 -10.72 10.91
C GLU A 189 4.59 -12.26 10.83
N GLY A 190 5.06 -12.82 9.72
CA GLY A 190 5.05 -14.25 9.44
C GLY A 190 3.80 -14.78 8.73
N ALA A 191 2.82 -13.94 8.37
CA ALA A 191 1.54 -14.39 7.81
C ALA A 191 1.22 -13.96 6.35
N ALA A 192 1.98 -13.07 5.70
CA ALA A 192 1.63 -12.53 4.36
C ALA A 192 2.75 -11.73 3.67
N PRO A 193 2.59 -11.34 2.38
CA PRO A 193 3.53 -10.43 1.73
C PRO A 193 3.54 -9.00 2.30
N LEU A 194 2.44 -8.54 2.89
CA LEU A 194 2.35 -7.26 3.62
C LEU A 194 2.18 -7.53 5.11
N VAL A 195 3.11 -7.06 5.93
CA VAL A 195 3.10 -7.16 7.38
C VAL A 195 2.84 -5.79 7.97
N VAL A 196 1.91 -5.66 8.91
CA VAL A 196 1.74 -4.41 9.68
C VAL A 196 2.00 -4.70 11.16
N GLU A 197 2.71 -3.79 11.83
CA GLU A 197 2.98 -3.82 13.27
C GLU A 197 2.57 -2.46 13.86
N PRO A 198 1.47 -2.39 14.63
CA PRO A 198 1.12 -1.16 15.34
C PRO A 198 2.15 -0.90 16.45
N VAL A 199 2.65 0.34 16.52
CA VAL A 199 3.63 0.76 17.53
C VAL A 199 2.94 1.56 18.63
N ALA A 200 2.23 2.63 18.25
CA ALA A 200 1.49 3.50 19.15
C ALA A 200 0.34 4.21 18.42
N GLU A 201 -0.68 4.64 19.16
CA GLU A 201 -1.78 5.43 18.61
C GLU A 201 -2.40 6.35 19.67
N ASP A 202 -3.05 7.41 19.20
CA ASP A 202 -3.93 8.31 19.95
C ASP A 202 -5.18 8.62 19.10
N GLY A 203 -6.10 9.44 19.60
CA GLY A 203 -7.31 9.84 18.88
C GLY A 203 -7.00 10.45 17.51
N SER A 204 -5.98 11.31 17.42
CA SER A 204 -5.61 12.06 16.22
C SER A 204 -4.49 11.44 15.37
N TRP A 205 -3.80 10.40 15.85
CA TRP A 205 -2.71 9.80 15.09
C TRP A 205 -2.50 8.30 15.33
N TYR A 206 -1.83 7.66 14.39
CA TYR A 206 -1.33 6.30 14.47
C TYR A 206 0.12 6.27 14.00
N ALA A 207 0.94 5.45 14.66
CA ALA A 207 2.30 5.12 14.29
C ALA A 207 2.47 3.60 14.23
N GLY A 208 3.07 3.11 13.16
CA GLY A 208 3.32 1.69 12.98
C GLY A 208 4.46 1.40 12.03
N ARG A 209 4.69 0.11 11.81
CA ARG A 209 5.64 -0.40 10.83
C ARG A 209 4.92 -1.23 9.78
N ARG A 210 5.47 -1.21 8.58
CA ARG A 210 4.99 -1.98 7.45
C ARG A 210 6.15 -2.74 6.80
N GLY A 211 5.97 -4.03 6.56
CA GLY A 211 6.94 -4.89 5.91
C GLY A 211 6.42 -5.40 4.57
N CYS A 212 7.23 -5.30 3.52
CA CYS A 212 6.96 -5.91 2.21
C CYS A 212 8.22 -6.65 1.74
N GLY A 213 8.22 -7.98 1.89
CA GLY A 213 9.44 -8.77 1.66
C GLY A 213 10.57 -8.36 2.62
N PRO A 214 11.78 -8.02 2.12
CA PRO A 214 12.90 -7.61 2.97
C PRO A 214 12.79 -6.16 3.45
N GLU A 215 11.97 -5.33 2.80
CA GLU A 215 11.85 -3.91 3.10
C GLU A 215 11.01 -3.68 4.36
N ARG A 216 11.46 -2.75 5.19
CA ARG A 216 10.72 -2.30 6.36
C ARG A 216 10.54 -0.79 6.29
N TRP A 217 9.34 -0.38 6.67
CA TRP A 217 8.86 0.98 6.54
C TRP A 217 8.28 1.43 7.87
N SER A 218 8.51 2.68 8.23
CA SER A 218 7.83 3.37 9.32
C SER A 218 6.69 4.20 8.74
N GLU A 219 5.48 4.06 9.29
CA GLU A 219 4.23 4.65 8.77
C GLU A 219 3.51 5.46 9.85
N LEU A 220 3.08 6.67 9.49
CA LEU A 220 2.23 7.54 10.30
C LEU A 220 0.92 7.85 9.56
N VAL A 221 -0.18 7.89 10.32
CA VAL A 221 -1.48 8.39 9.88
C VAL A 221 -1.87 9.48 10.86
N LEU A 222 -1.93 10.73 10.40
CA LEU A 222 -2.16 11.89 11.25
C LEU A 222 -3.43 12.62 10.79
N GLN A 223 -4.24 13.07 11.73
CA GLN A 223 -5.40 13.92 11.49
C GLN A 223 -5.18 15.27 12.18
N ARG A 224 -5.33 16.36 11.43
CA ARG A 224 -5.34 17.74 11.93
C ARG A 224 -6.54 18.47 11.36
N GLU A 225 -7.51 18.82 12.21
CA GLU A 225 -8.76 19.44 11.75
C GLU A 225 -9.38 18.67 10.58
N ALA A 226 -9.54 19.32 9.42
CA ALA A 226 -10.08 18.77 8.18
C ALA A 226 -9.02 18.13 7.27
N GLU A 227 -7.82 17.86 7.76
CA GLU A 227 -6.70 17.31 6.99
C GLU A 227 -6.27 15.93 7.51
N VAL A 228 -5.79 15.10 6.59
CA VAL A 228 -5.10 13.84 6.90
C VAL A 228 -3.76 13.82 6.21
N LEU A 229 -2.69 13.58 6.98
CA LEU A 229 -1.37 13.30 6.47
C LEU A 229 -1.07 11.81 6.62
N LEU A 230 -0.81 11.15 5.49
CA LEU A 230 -0.20 9.83 5.46
C LEU A 230 1.29 10.00 5.18
N LEU A 231 2.15 9.50 6.05
CA LEU A 231 3.59 9.57 5.89
C LEU A 231 4.18 8.16 6.00
N ILE A 232 5.05 7.79 5.07
CA ILE A 232 5.76 6.51 5.14
C ILE A 232 7.18 6.61 4.61
N VAL A 233 8.15 6.06 5.33
CA VAL A 233 9.57 6.07 4.97
C VAL A 233 10.18 4.67 5.04
N GLN A 234 11.05 4.32 4.09
CA GLN A 234 11.76 3.04 4.07
C GLN A 234 13.02 3.11 4.92
N ASP A 235 12.84 3.15 6.24
CA ASP A 235 13.92 3.29 7.21
C ASP A 235 14.58 1.95 7.59
N ASP A 236 14.14 0.83 7.04
CA ASP A 236 14.53 -0.53 7.44
C ASP A 236 14.19 -0.85 8.91
N GLY A 237 13.19 -0.17 9.47
CA GLY A 237 12.74 -0.35 10.85
C GLY A 237 13.74 0.20 11.87
N THR A 238 14.57 1.16 11.49
CA THR A 238 15.52 1.80 12.40
C THR A 238 14.86 2.73 13.40
N ALA A 239 13.73 3.35 13.04
CA ALA A 239 13.01 4.21 13.97
C ALA A 239 12.42 3.40 15.13
N ASP A 240 12.74 3.83 16.34
CA ASP A 240 12.18 3.23 17.54
C ASP A 240 10.78 3.78 17.88
N ALA A 241 10.15 3.20 18.89
CA ALA A 241 8.78 3.56 19.26
C ALA A 241 8.66 4.99 19.82
N ASP A 242 9.71 5.47 20.50
CA ASP A 242 9.73 6.80 21.09
C ASP A 242 9.90 7.85 19.98
N GLU A 243 10.80 7.61 19.02
CA GLU A 243 10.99 8.47 17.84
C GLU A 243 9.70 8.60 17.01
N LEU A 244 9.00 7.49 16.76
CA LEU A 244 7.74 7.52 16.01
C LEU A 244 6.63 8.26 16.76
N THR A 245 6.55 8.06 18.08
CA THR A 245 5.56 8.73 18.93
C THR A 245 5.82 10.22 19.03
N GLU A 246 7.08 10.63 19.20
CA GLU A 246 7.50 12.03 19.24
C GLU A 246 7.16 12.73 17.92
N LEU A 247 7.54 12.13 16.79
CA LEU A 247 7.23 12.68 15.47
C LEU A 247 5.72 12.83 15.23
N ALA A 248 4.93 11.79 15.53
CA ALA A 248 3.47 11.84 15.36
C ALA A 248 2.82 12.93 16.25
N THR A 249 3.32 13.08 17.47
CA THR A 249 2.86 14.11 18.41
C THR A 249 3.21 15.51 17.93
N ASP A 250 4.42 15.72 17.41
CA ASP A 250 4.85 17.04 16.96
C ASP A 250 4.15 17.46 15.66
N LEU A 251 3.86 16.52 14.75
CA LEU A 251 3.16 16.79 13.50
C LEU A 251 1.64 16.97 13.67
N THR A 252 1.07 16.69 14.84
CA THR A 252 -0.37 16.89 15.13
C THR A 252 -0.67 18.12 15.98
N ARG A 253 0.35 18.86 16.41
CA ARG A 253 0.20 20.14 17.12
C ARG A 253 -0.05 21.30 16.17
#